data_AF-A0AAD0NQV6-F1
#
_entry.id   AF-A0AAD0NQV6-F1
#
_cell.length_a   1.000
_cell.length_b   1.000
_cell.length_c   1.000
_cell.angle_alpha   90.00
_cell.angle_beta   90.00
_cell.angle_gamma   90.00
#
_symmetry.space_group_name_H-M   'P 1'
#
loop_
_entity.id
_entity.type
_entity.pdbx_description
1 polymer ?
#
loop_
_entity_poly.entity_id
_entity_poly.type
_entity_poly.pdbx_seq_one_letter_code
_entity_poly.pdbx_strand_id
1 'polypeptide(L)'
;MSELTRRQLLALGLAGAGTAAVGGAGLWWTVSEGNTTNSGGFSDGGDDLLEPDVVASRDGVLDLELVAAPARVKIGGRNANVQAFNGTLPGPTLRVRGGDTIRVAIANELDTPTNLHVHGLHVSPEGNGDNPFVSISPGESFDYEIVLPNDHPPGTFWYHPHHHGHVADQLAAGLYGAIVVEDPEPVPVSRERTLVVSDITLDGTGNPAAASPPEKMMGRQGEIVMVNGQVRPRATASPGEREQWRIVNACPSRYLRLTLDGQSLRLLGRDTGRLPEPVDLTEVTLAPGNRVELLVDARQGTSTLLSIPVDRGAMPGMMGGPMAGAFPADDEPIGLLTLDVTGPPADEPDPVPAGPALRDLRTAPVTARRTLEFAMGMGMGRGMRGAESMMSFTINGRQFDADRNDITVRAGTVEEWTLTNTSPMDHPMHLHVWPMQVLDDGESPTWQDVVNIPAFGRVTIRVAFDDIVGRTVYHCHILDHEDLGMMGTILVR
;
A
#
# COMPACT_ATOMS: atom_id res chain seq x y z
N MET A 1 -4.35 -46.93 52.24
CA MET A 1 -4.16 -47.05 50.78
C MET A 1 -3.32 -45.87 50.36
N SER A 2 -2.13 -46.14 49.86
CA SER A 2 -0.98 -45.24 49.76
C SER A 2 -1.12 -44.19 48.66
N GLU A 3 -0.66 -42.97 48.93
CA GLU A 3 -0.60 -41.85 48.00
C GLU A 3 0.37 -42.14 46.83
N LEU A 4 -0.10 -41.88 45.61
CA LEU A 4 0.66 -42.00 44.37
C LEU A 4 1.74 -40.92 44.32
N THR A 5 2.97 -41.31 43.99
CA THR A 5 4.11 -40.37 43.91
C THR A 5 4.27 -39.80 42.51
N ARG A 6 4.83 -38.59 42.39
CA ARG A 6 5.03 -37.80 41.15
C ARG A 6 5.70 -38.55 39.98
N ARG A 7 6.33 -39.71 40.20
CA ARG A 7 6.90 -40.55 39.12
C ARG A 7 5.86 -41.43 38.41
N GLN A 8 4.68 -41.68 39.00
CA GLN A 8 3.63 -42.52 38.39
C GLN A 8 2.69 -41.73 37.46
N LEU A 9 2.65 -40.40 37.60
CA LEU A 9 1.91 -39.50 36.69
C LEU A 9 2.63 -39.30 35.34
N LEU A 10 3.95 -39.49 35.28
CA LEU A 10 4.74 -39.38 34.05
C LEU A 10 4.65 -40.63 33.15
N ALA A 11 4.09 -41.73 33.63
CA ALA A 11 3.93 -42.97 32.86
C ALA A 11 2.59 -43.05 32.09
N LEU A 12 1.65 -42.13 32.33
CA LEU A 12 0.34 -42.09 31.65
C LEU A 12 0.28 -41.12 30.46
N GLY A 13 1.37 -40.39 30.17
CA GLY A 13 1.45 -39.46 29.04
C GLY A 13 1.98 -40.05 27.72
N LEU A 14 2.29 -41.35 27.67
CA LEU A 14 3.02 -41.97 26.54
C LEU A 14 2.23 -42.99 25.71
N ALA A 15 0.90 -43.05 25.85
CA ALA A 15 0.05 -43.92 25.03
C ALA A 15 -1.09 -43.13 24.39
N GLY A 16 -0.75 -42.35 23.37
CA GLY A 16 -1.69 -41.58 22.56
C GLY A 16 -1.14 -41.24 21.18
N ALA A 17 -0.43 -42.18 20.55
CA ALA A 17 0.01 -42.05 19.16
C ALA A 17 -1.00 -42.81 18.27
N GLY A 18 -1.78 -42.07 17.50
CA GLY A 18 -2.72 -42.62 16.52
C GLY A 18 -3.30 -41.54 15.61
N THR A 19 -2.61 -41.32 14.49
CA THR A 19 -3.11 -40.74 13.21
C THR A 19 -3.54 -39.27 13.14
N ALA A 20 -2.58 -38.39 12.78
CA ALA A 20 -2.68 -37.48 11.62
C ALA A 20 -1.28 -36.93 11.26
N ALA A 21 -0.71 -37.39 10.16
CA ALA A 21 0.39 -36.75 9.44
C ALA A 21 -0.25 -35.74 8.45
N VAL A 22 0.28 -34.56 8.10
CA VAL A 22 1.65 -34.13 7.74
C VAL A 22 1.73 -32.60 7.94
N GLY A 23 2.88 -32.08 8.39
CA GLY A 23 3.21 -30.64 8.26
C GLY A 23 3.56 -29.90 9.56
N GLY A 24 4.42 -30.48 10.41
CA GLY A 24 4.93 -29.80 11.61
C GLY A 24 6.42 -30.06 11.78
N ALA A 25 7.24 -29.22 11.16
CA ALA A 25 8.63 -28.99 11.51
C ALA A 25 8.73 -27.46 11.52
N GLY A 26 8.72 -26.79 12.66
CA GLY A 26 9.70 -26.90 13.72
C GLY A 26 10.34 -25.52 13.85
N LEU A 27 9.65 -24.58 14.49
CA LEU A 27 10.15 -23.24 14.78
C LEU A 27 10.10 -23.06 16.30
N TRP A 28 11.29 -23.15 16.92
CA TRP A 28 11.50 -22.66 18.27
C TRP A 28 11.53 -21.13 18.19
N TRP A 29 10.45 -20.48 18.59
CA TRP A 29 10.48 -19.08 18.95
C TRP A 29 10.50 -18.98 20.47
N THR A 30 11.60 -18.44 20.98
CA THR A 30 11.64 -17.82 22.30
C THR A 30 10.61 -16.71 22.28
N VAL A 31 9.52 -16.88 23.05
CA VAL A 31 8.64 -15.78 23.43
C VAL A 31 9.50 -14.75 24.14
N SER A 32 9.93 -13.73 23.40
CA SER A 32 10.29 -12.47 24.02
C SER A 32 9.00 -11.91 24.56
N GLU A 33 8.86 -11.79 25.89
CA GLU A 33 7.87 -10.89 26.48
C GLU A 33 8.21 -9.48 25.99
N GLY A 34 7.72 -9.13 24.80
CA GLY A 34 7.75 -7.80 24.26
C GLY A 34 6.92 -6.92 25.18
N ASN A 35 7.61 -6.11 25.98
CA ASN A 35 6.98 -5.09 26.79
C ASN A 35 6.41 -4.01 25.82
N THR A 36 5.21 -4.24 25.26
CA THR A 36 4.52 -3.39 24.29
C THR A 36 4.01 -2.07 24.89
N THR A 37 4.39 -1.72 26.12
CA THR A 37 4.01 -0.44 26.75
C THR A 37 4.94 0.72 26.40
N ASN A 38 6.03 0.51 25.65
CA ASN A 38 6.82 1.63 25.13
C ASN A 38 6.18 2.12 23.82
N SER A 39 5.35 3.15 23.96
CA SER A 39 4.81 3.98 22.88
C SER A 39 5.93 4.48 21.97
N GLY A 40 6.14 3.79 20.84
CA GLY A 40 7.14 4.11 19.81
C GLY A 40 6.63 5.09 18.74
N GLY A 41 5.45 5.69 18.93
CA GLY A 41 5.08 6.87 18.14
C GLY A 41 6.11 7.96 18.34
N PHE A 42 6.60 8.55 17.24
CA PHE A 42 7.59 9.62 17.25
C PHE A 42 7.34 10.61 18.38
N SER A 43 8.15 10.50 19.45
CA SER A 43 7.94 11.26 20.67
C SER A 43 8.49 12.68 20.48
N ASP A 44 7.61 13.62 20.14
CA ASP A 44 7.66 15.05 20.50
C ASP A 44 9.03 15.75 20.46
N GLY A 45 9.85 15.50 19.43
CA GLY A 45 11.24 15.97 19.36
C GLY A 45 11.46 17.31 18.66
N GLY A 46 10.47 17.82 17.92
CA GLY A 46 10.58 19.04 17.12
C GLY A 46 9.78 18.96 15.82
N ASP A 47 9.93 19.99 14.98
CA ASP A 47 9.35 20.03 13.63
C ASP A 47 10.09 19.08 12.65
N ASP A 48 11.22 18.49 13.03
CA ASP A 48 12.10 17.73 12.11
C ASP A 48 11.46 16.42 11.61
N LEU A 49 11.70 16.08 10.35
CA LEU A 49 11.29 14.81 9.73
C LEU A 49 12.02 13.66 10.42
N LEU A 50 11.22 12.72 10.92
CA LEU A 50 11.67 11.44 11.42
C LEU A 50 11.30 10.39 10.37
N GLU A 51 12.21 9.44 10.20
CA GLU A 51 12.07 8.34 9.25
C GLU A 51 11.71 7.06 10.00
N PRO A 52 10.97 6.14 9.36
CA PRO A 52 10.62 4.87 9.99
C PRO A 52 11.86 4.03 10.26
N ASP A 53 11.83 3.21 11.30
CA ASP A 53 12.87 2.22 11.55
C ASP A 53 13.05 1.30 10.34
N VAL A 54 14.29 0.93 10.04
CA VAL A 54 14.63 0.06 8.91
C VAL A 54 15.01 -1.33 9.41
N VAL A 55 14.29 -2.34 8.94
CA VAL A 55 14.64 -3.76 9.13
C VAL A 55 15.16 -4.27 7.80
N ALA A 56 16.45 -4.63 7.75
CA ALA A 56 17.10 -5.09 6.53
C ALA A 56 17.36 -6.60 6.54
N SER A 57 17.26 -7.23 5.37
CA SER A 57 17.67 -8.62 5.19
C SER A 57 19.15 -8.83 5.50
N ARG A 58 19.47 -10.06 5.93
CA ARG A 58 20.85 -10.53 6.14
C ARG A 58 20.96 -11.93 5.56
N ASP A 59 22.02 -12.17 4.80
CA ASP A 59 22.30 -13.47 4.18
C ASP A 59 21.10 -14.03 3.37
N GLY A 60 20.36 -13.16 2.69
CA GLY A 60 19.22 -13.52 1.84
C GLY A 60 17.87 -13.63 2.56
N VAL A 61 17.80 -13.33 3.87
CA VAL A 61 16.57 -13.48 4.65
C VAL A 61 16.31 -12.24 5.49
N LEU A 62 15.06 -11.76 5.49
CA LEU A 62 14.55 -10.78 6.43
C LEU A 62 13.54 -11.48 7.35
N ASP A 63 13.92 -11.74 8.60
CA ASP A 63 13.03 -12.30 9.63
C ASP A 63 12.52 -11.16 10.53
N LEU A 64 11.20 -11.06 10.73
CA LEU A 64 10.61 -10.16 11.72
C LEU A 64 9.27 -10.64 12.27
N GLU A 65 8.91 -10.09 13.42
CA GLU A 65 7.56 -10.13 13.96
C GLU A 65 6.87 -8.78 13.67
N LEU A 66 5.64 -8.83 13.15
CA LEU A 66 4.76 -7.67 13.02
C LEU A 66 3.55 -7.85 13.94
N VAL A 67 3.48 -7.07 15.00
CA VAL A 67 2.32 -7.05 15.89
C VAL A 67 1.36 -5.96 15.42
N ALA A 68 0.19 -6.35 14.91
CA ALA A 68 -0.90 -5.43 14.59
C ALA A 68 -1.71 -5.18 15.86
N ALA A 69 -1.55 -4.00 16.47
CA ALA A 69 -2.15 -3.68 17.77
C ALA A 69 -2.64 -2.22 17.84
N PRO A 70 -3.59 -1.90 18.75
CA PRO A 70 -3.83 -0.52 19.14
C PRO A 70 -2.56 0.11 19.73
N ALA A 71 -2.26 1.33 19.30
CA ALA A 71 -1.13 2.12 19.80
C ALA A 71 -1.56 3.56 20.09
N ARG A 72 -0.78 4.22 20.95
CA ARG A 72 -0.97 5.64 21.25
C ARG A 72 0.21 6.44 20.77
N VAL A 73 -0.04 7.41 19.89
CA VAL A 73 0.97 8.26 19.26
C VAL A 73 0.61 9.73 19.42
N LYS A 74 1.51 10.64 19.05
CA LYS A 74 1.22 12.08 18.94
C LYS A 74 1.13 12.48 17.48
N ILE A 75 0.00 13.06 17.07
CA ILE A 75 -0.21 13.62 15.72
C ILE A 75 -0.53 15.10 15.90
N GLY A 76 0.30 15.98 15.33
CA GLY A 76 0.10 17.44 15.42
C GLY A 76 -0.01 17.96 16.87
N GLY A 77 0.79 17.40 17.79
CA GLY A 77 0.77 17.74 19.22
C GLY A 77 -0.42 17.18 20.02
N ARG A 78 -1.34 16.45 19.38
CA ARG A 78 -2.49 15.79 20.03
C ARG A 78 -2.22 14.31 20.21
N ASN A 79 -2.66 13.74 21.34
CA ASN A 79 -2.66 12.29 21.51
C ASN A 79 -3.69 11.68 20.55
N ALA A 80 -3.28 10.64 19.82
CA ALA A 80 -4.12 9.86 18.92
C ALA A 80 -4.01 8.38 19.30
N ASN A 81 -5.15 7.70 19.34
CA ASN A 81 -5.23 6.24 19.36
C ASN A 81 -5.27 5.79 17.91
N VAL A 82 -4.36 4.90 17.53
CA VAL A 82 -4.17 4.40 16.17
C VAL A 82 -4.09 2.89 16.21
N GLN A 83 -4.12 2.24 15.05
CA GLN A 83 -3.63 0.88 14.90
C GLN A 83 -2.23 0.95 14.28
N ALA A 84 -1.31 0.13 14.77
CA ALA A 84 0.09 0.20 14.38
C ALA A 84 0.70 -1.19 14.24
N PHE A 85 1.62 -1.32 13.30
CA PHE A 85 2.57 -2.41 13.30
C PHE A 85 3.72 -2.06 14.24
N ASN A 86 3.97 -2.92 15.24
CA ASN A 86 5.05 -2.74 16.23
C ASN A 86 4.98 -1.40 17.00
N GLY A 87 3.78 -0.82 17.14
CA GLY A 87 3.55 0.38 17.94
C GLY A 87 4.02 1.70 17.31
N THR A 88 4.44 1.69 16.04
CA THR A 88 4.89 2.88 15.29
C THR A 88 3.94 3.23 14.15
N LEU A 89 3.95 4.50 13.73
CA LEU A 89 3.15 5.00 12.61
C LEU A 89 4.05 5.82 11.68
N PRO A 90 4.43 5.31 10.49
CA PRO A 90 4.14 3.98 9.94
C PRO A 90 4.84 2.84 10.70
N GLY A 91 4.53 1.59 10.32
CA GLY A 91 5.35 0.44 10.66
C GLY A 91 6.77 0.51 10.07
N PRO A 92 7.67 -0.40 10.46
CA PRO A 92 9.06 -0.40 9.98
C PRO A 92 9.16 -0.51 8.46
N THR A 93 10.16 0.13 7.87
CA THR A 93 10.54 -0.06 6.47
C THR A 93 11.30 -1.38 6.33
N LEU A 94 10.80 -2.28 5.50
CA LEU A 94 11.45 -3.56 5.19
C LEU A 94 12.41 -3.36 4.02
N ARG A 95 13.69 -3.67 4.19
CA ARG A 95 14.72 -3.46 3.15
C ARG A 95 15.32 -4.78 2.72
N VAL A 96 15.15 -5.12 1.45
CA VAL A 96 15.52 -6.42 0.87
C VAL A 96 16.15 -6.24 -0.51
N ARG A 97 16.66 -7.32 -1.08
CA ARG A 97 17.18 -7.41 -2.44
C ARG A 97 16.36 -8.42 -3.26
N GLY A 98 16.45 -8.32 -4.58
CA GLY A 98 15.96 -9.40 -5.44
C GLY A 98 16.62 -10.72 -5.06
N GLY A 99 15.83 -11.79 -4.93
CA GLY A 99 16.26 -13.11 -4.46
C GLY A 99 16.15 -13.34 -2.95
N ASP A 100 15.90 -12.30 -2.15
CA ASP A 100 15.71 -12.46 -0.70
C ASP A 100 14.35 -13.12 -0.37
N THR A 101 14.26 -13.64 0.85
CA THR A 101 12.99 -14.11 1.44
C THR A 101 12.61 -13.25 2.63
N ILE A 102 11.39 -12.72 2.64
CA ILE A 102 10.78 -12.04 3.79
C ILE A 102 9.98 -13.06 4.58
N ARG A 103 10.33 -13.27 5.85
CA ARG A 103 9.60 -14.11 6.79
C ARG A 103 8.97 -13.25 7.87
N VAL A 104 7.64 -13.22 7.88
CA VAL A 104 6.87 -12.39 8.81
C VAL A 104 6.00 -13.25 9.69
N ALA A 105 6.28 -13.26 10.99
CA ALA A 105 5.30 -13.73 11.97
C ALA A 105 4.39 -12.54 12.30
N ILE A 106 3.16 -12.52 11.77
CA ILE A 106 2.20 -11.48 12.16
C ILE A 106 1.40 -11.96 13.38
N ALA A 107 1.25 -11.09 14.38
CA ALA A 107 0.38 -11.31 15.52
C ALA A 107 -0.77 -10.30 15.49
N ASN A 108 -2.01 -10.79 15.51
CA ASN A 108 -3.19 -9.94 15.51
C ASN A 108 -3.65 -9.66 16.95
N GLU A 109 -3.34 -8.47 17.47
CA GLU A 109 -3.84 -7.97 18.75
C GLU A 109 -4.98 -6.94 18.58
N LEU A 110 -5.56 -6.85 17.37
CA LEU A 110 -6.78 -6.09 17.11
C LEU A 110 -8.02 -6.85 17.60
N ASP A 111 -9.18 -6.18 17.57
CA ASP A 111 -10.49 -6.77 17.83
C ASP A 111 -11.21 -7.27 16.56
N THR A 112 -10.57 -7.12 15.39
CA THR A 112 -11.08 -7.52 14.07
C THR A 112 -10.10 -8.44 13.36
N PRO A 113 -10.56 -9.30 12.43
CA PRO A 113 -9.69 -10.08 11.57
C PRO A 113 -8.78 -9.17 10.73
N THR A 114 -7.57 -9.64 10.46
CA THR A 114 -6.61 -8.96 9.58
C THR A 114 -5.87 -9.99 8.73
N ASN A 115 -5.00 -9.51 7.86
CA ASN A 115 -4.00 -10.28 7.12
C ASN A 115 -2.89 -9.31 6.66
N LEU A 116 -1.94 -9.79 5.87
CA LEU A 116 -0.89 -8.97 5.29
C LEU A 116 -0.94 -9.05 3.77
N HIS A 117 -0.82 -7.91 3.11
CA HIS A 117 -0.56 -7.80 1.69
C HIS A 117 0.73 -7.03 1.44
N VAL A 118 1.60 -7.53 0.56
CA VAL A 118 2.84 -6.88 0.12
C VAL A 118 2.66 -6.20 -1.24
N HIS A 119 1.97 -5.06 -1.19
CA HIS A 119 1.51 -4.31 -2.34
C HIS A 119 2.61 -3.98 -3.35
N GLY A 120 2.41 -4.48 -4.57
CA GLY A 120 3.24 -4.27 -5.74
C GLY A 120 4.39 -5.26 -5.90
N LEU A 121 4.67 -6.13 -4.91
CA LEU A 121 5.66 -7.18 -5.09
C LEU A 121 5.16 -8.24 -6.09
N HIS A 122 6.07 -8.69 -6.95
CA HIS A 122 5.83 -9.78 -7.88
C HIS A 122 6.17 -11.12 -7.22
N VAL A 123 5.25 -11.60 -6.38
CA VAL A 123 5.43 -12.78 -5.51
C VAL A 123 4.23 -13.72 -5.56
N SER A 124 4.40 -14.96 -5.06
CA SER A 124 3.32 -15.95 -5.07
C SER A 124 2.15 -15.51 -4.17
N PRO A 125 0.90 -15.58 -4.67
CA PRO A 125 -0.30 -15.32 -3.86
C PRO A 125 -0.83 -16.57 -3.15
N GLU A 126 -0.10 -17.71 -3.20
CA GLU A 126 -0.59 -18.99 -2.69
C GLU A 126 -0.06 -19.30 -1.28
N GLY A 127 -0.76 -20.19 -0.57
CA GLY A 127 -0.30 -20.72 0.72
C GLY A 127 -0.07 -19.62 1.74
N ASN A 128 1.16 -19.54 2.25
CA ASN A 128 1.62 -18.51 3.17
C ASN A 128 2.48 -17.41 2.50
N GLY A 129 2.40 -17.26 1.17
CA GLY A 129 2.89 -16.08 0.45
C GLY A 129 1.95 -14.89 0.60
N ASP A 130 1.86 -14.02 -0.41
CA ASP A 130 0.98 -12.84 -0.44
C ASP A 130 -0.50 -13.21 -0.69
N ASN A 131 -1.05 -14.06 0.16
CA ASN A 131 -2.37 -14.66 -0.02
C ASN A 131 -3.48 -13.81 0.60
N PRO A 132 -4.30 -13.09 -0.20
CA PRO A 132 -5.35 -12.21 0.32
C PRO A 132 -6.52 -12.97 0.97
N PHE A 133 -6.57 -14.30 0.84
CA PHE A 133 -7.59 -15.15 1.45
C PHE A 133 -7.20 -15.69 2.83
N VAL A 134 -5.98 -15.40 3.30
CA VAL A 134 -5.61 -15.64 4.70
C VAL A 134 -6.45 -14.72 5.58
N SER A 135 -6.93 -15.28 6.70
CA SER A 135 -7.64 -14.54 7.75
C SER A 135 -7.02 -14.90 9.08
N ILE A 136 -6.63 -13.87 9.83
CA ILE A 136 -5.96 -13.99 11.11
C ILE A 136 -6.90 -13.41 12.14
N SER A 137 -7.51 -14.27 12.95
CA SER A 137 -8.50 -13.82 13.94
C SER A 137 -7.83 -13.04 15.08
N PRO A 138 -8.58 -12.23 15.83
CA PRO A 138 -8.09 -11.63 17.07
C PRO A 138 -7.42 -12.63 18.01
N GLY A 139 -6.19 -12.34 18.44
CA GLY A 139 -5.37 -13.19 19.30
C GLY A 139 -4.64 -14.33 18.58
N GLU A 140 -4.77 -14.46 17.26
CA GLU A 140 -4.06 -15.45 16.45
C GLU A 140 -2.83 -14.84 15.76
N SER A 141 -1.97 -15.74 15.26
CA SER A 141 -0.78 -15.39 14.50
C SER A 141 -0.70 -16.21 13.22
N PHE A 142 0.03 -15.70 12.22
CA PHE A 142 0.30 -16.40 10.97
C PHE A 142 1.72 -16.13 10.48
N ASP A 143 2.37 -17.15 9.94
CA ASP A 143 3.74 -17.06 9.43
C ASP A 143 3.72 -16.93 7.90
N TYR A 144 4.02 -15.73 7.40
CA TYR A 144 4.23 -15.47 5.98
C TYR A 144 5.66 -15.83 5.55
N GLU A 145 5.80 -16.48 4.40
CA GLU A 145 7.08 -16.67 3.71
C GLU A 145 6.96 -16.14 2.27
N ILE A 146 7.58 -14.99 2.03
CA ILE A 146 7.47 -14.24 0.77
C ILE A 146 8.83 -14.29 0.09
N VAL A 147 8.94 -15.12 -0.95
CA VAL A 147 10.17 -15.31 -1.71
C VAL A 147 10.18 -14.36 -2.90
N LEU A 148 11.13 -13.43 -2.94
CA LEU A 148 11.32 -12.53 -4.08
C LEU A 148 12.09 -13.27 -5.18
N PRO A 149 11.67 -13.19 -6.45
CA PRO A 149 12.48 -13.62 -7.58
C PRO A 149 13.85 -12.93 -7.60
N ASN A 150 14.89 -13.60 -8.10
CA ASN A 150 16.24 -13.03 -8.22
C ASN A 150 16.28 -11.78 -9.11
N ASP A 151 15.38 -11.72 -10.08
CA ASP A 151 15.19 -10.62 -11.03
C ASP A 151 14.03 -9.69 -10.64
N HIS A 152 13.54 -9.76 -9.40
CA HIS A 152 12.54 -8.82 -8.90
C HIS A 152 13.06 -7.38 -9.09
N PRO A 153 12.29 -6.48 -9.73
CA PRO A 153 12.74 -5.11 -9.96
C PRO A 153 13.07 -4.38 -8.65
N PRO A 154 14.14 -3.58 -8.62
CA PRO A 154 14.37 -2.66 -7.51
C PRO A 154 13.31 -1.57 -7.52
N GLY A 155 12.94 -1.08 -6.34
CA GLY A 155 11.89 -0.08 -6.23
C GLY A 155 11.32 0.07 -4.83
N THR A 156 10.27 0.87 -4.75
CA THR A 156 9.53 1.17 -3.53
C THR A 156 8.15 0.54 -3.59
N PHE A 157 7.93 -0.38 -2.66
CA PHE A 157 6.72 -1.13 -2.43
C PHE A 157 6.25 -0.85 -0.99
N TRP A 158 5.19 -1.51 -0.55
CA TRP A 158 4.66 -1.28 0.79
C TRP A 158 3.82 -2.47 1.24
N TYR A 159 3.48 -2.51 2.52
CA TYR A 159 2.61 -3.53 3.08
C TYR A 159 1.48 -2.90 3.88
N HIS A 160 0.32 -3.55 3.83
CA HIS A 160 -0.88 -3.16 4.56
C HIS A 160 -1.85 -4.36 4.71
N PRO A 161 -2.85 -4.30 5.60
CA PRO A 161 -3.92 -5.29 5.64
C PRO A 161 -4.77 -5.30 4.38
N HIS A 162 -5.30 -6.47 4.04
CA HIS A 162 -6.13 -6.73 2.86
C HIS A 162 -7.24 -7.76 3.19
N HIS A 163 -7.73 -7.76 4.42
CA HIS A 163 -8.87 -8.60 4.79
C HIS A 163 -10.15 -7.88 4.39
N HIS A 164 -10.84 -8.40 3.38
CA HIS A 164 -12.07 -7.80 2.84
C HIS A 164 -13.07 -7.42 3.95
N GLY A 165 -13.58 -6.18 3.88
CA GLY A 165 -14.51 -5.60 4.83
C GLY A 165 -13.86 -4.84 5.99
N HIS A 166 -12.53 -4.86 6.09
CA HIS A 166 -11.76 -4.20 7.14
C HIS A 166 -10.59 -3.35 6.60
N VAL A 167 -10.36 -3.32 5.30
CA VAL A 167 -9.16 -2.74 4.69
C VAL A 167 -9.11 -1.22 4.88
N ALA A 168 -10.22 -0.54 4.57
CA ALA A 168 -10.31 0.92 4.68
C ALA A 168 -10.16 1.41 6.12
N ASP A 169 -10.79 0.71 7.07
CA ASP A 169 -10.74 1.08 8.50
C ASP A 169 -9.34 0.82 9.09
N GLN A 170 -8.72 -0.32 8.78
CA GLN A 170 -7.40 -0.69 9.29
C GLN A 170 -6.29 0.19 8.70
N LEU A 171 -6.33 0.48 7.40
CA LEU A 171 -5.37 1.39 6.77
C LEU A 171 -5.51 2.81 7.33
N ALA A 172 -6.73 3.35 7.37
CA ALA A 172 -6.99 4.70 7.89
C ALA A 172 -6.60 4.85 9.37
N ALA A 173 -6.67 3.76 10.14
CA ALA A 173 -6.26 3.73 11.53
C ALA A 173 -4.73 3.68 11.71
N GLY A 174 -3.94 3.31 10.68
CA GLY A 174 -2.48 3.39 10.72
C GLY A 174 -1.70 2.13 10.35
N LEU A 175 -2.36 1.06 9.90
CA LEU A 175 -1.69 -0.20 9.56
C LEU A 175 -1.09 -0.16 8.14
N TYR A 176 0.11 0.41 8.02
CA TYR A 176 0.90 0.41 6.80
C TYR A 176 2.40 0.57 7.10
N GLY A 177 3.24 0.11 6.18
CA GLY A 177 4.68 0.37 6.19
C GLY A 177 5.32 0.19 4.82
N ALA A 178 6.55 0.68 4.64
CA ALA A 178 7.22 0.64 3.34
C ALA A 178 8.04 -0.63 3.15
N ILE A 179 8.26 -1.00 1.89
CA ILE A 179 9.22 -2.03 1.47
C ILE A 179 10.15 -1.41 0.43
N VAL A 180 11.45 -1.58 0.59
CA VAL A 180 12.46 -1.14 -0.38
C VAL A 180 13.18 -2.37 -0.90
N VAL A 181 13.07 -2.61 -2.20
CA VAL A 181 13.90 -3.59 -2.92
C VAL A 181 15.08 -2.82 -3.50
N GLU A 182 16.29 -3.10 -2.99
CA GLU A 182 17.49 -2.34 -3.32
C GLU A 182 17.93 -2.52 -4.78
N ASP A 183 18.44 -1.44 -5.36
CA ASP A 183 19.13 -1.48 -6.64
C ASP A 183 20.40 -2.36 -6.56
N PRO A 184 20.64 -3.25 -7.55
CA PRO A 184 21.89 -3.98 -7.65
C PRO A 184 23.12 -3.07 -7.79
N GLU A 185 22.94 -1.95 -8.50
CA GLU A 185 23.91 -0.87 -8.62
C GLU A 185 23.36 0.38 -7.90
N PRO A 186 23.93 0.78 -6.75
CA PRO A 186 23.40 1.89 -5.97
C PRO A 186 23.34 3.20 -6.76
N VAL A 187 22.25 3.95 -6.57
CA VAL A 187 22.13 5.30 -7.11
C VAL A 187 23.00 6.26 -6.26
N PRO A 188 23.89 7.07 -6.87
CA PRO A 188 24.73 8.00 -6.13
C PRO A 188 23.90 9.18 -5.62
N VAL A 189 23.49 9.10 -4.36
CA VAL A 189 22.76 10.13 -3.63
C VAL A 189 23.41 10.40 -2.27
N SER A 190 23.32 11.65 -1.81
CA SER A 190 23.79 12.06 -0.48
C SER A 190 22.91 11.47 0.64
N ARG A 191 21.64 11.22 0.34
CA ARG A 191 20.64 10.70 1.28
C ARG A 191 19.47 10.03 0.55
N GLU A 192 18.94 8.97 1.13
CA GLU A 192 17.60 8.46 0.79
C GLU A 192 16.61 8.91 1.87
N ARG A 193 15.37 9.21 1.46
CA ARG A 193 14.25 9.47 2.36
C ARG A 193 13.07 8.59 2.03
N THR A 194 12.52 7.91 3.02
CA THR A 194 11.23 7.21 2.87
C THR A 194 10.12 8.10 3.39
N LEU A 195 9.18 8.49 2.51
CA LEU A 195 8.08 9.40 2.80
C LEU A 195 6.74 8.66 2.57
N VAL A 196 6.18 8.11 3.64
CA VAL A 196 4.84 7.48 3.60
C VAL A 196 3.80 8.55 3.88
N VAL A 197 3.06 8.94 2.85
CA VAL A 197 1.99 9.93 2.95
C VAL A 197 0.68 9.22 3.28
N SER A 198 0.00 9.68 4.31
CA SER A 198 -1.25 9.09 4.80
C SER A 198 -2.19 10.19 5.30
N ASP A 199 -3.45 9.84 5.55
CA ASP A 199 -4.38 10.75 6.21
C ASP A 199 -5.27 10.06 7.24
N ILE A 200 -5.73 10.83 8.23
CA ILE A 200 -6.60 10.37 9.30
C ILE A 200 -7.54 11.49 9.76
N THR A 201 -8.77 11.13 10.13
CA THR A 201 -9.67 12.01 10.87
C THR A 201 -9.78 11.49 12.29
N LEU A 202 -9.60 12.37 13.29
CA LEU A 202 -9.68 12.00 14.71
C LEU A 202 -10.92 12.61 15.35
N ASP A 203 -11.63 11.82 16.15
CA ASP A 203 -12.75 12.29 16.95
C ASP A 203 -12.29 13.19 18.12
N GLY A 204 -13.25 13.72 18.88
CA GLY A 204 -12.98 14.58 20.04
C GLY A 204 -12.18 13.91 21.17
N THR A 205 -12.08 12.58 21.16
CA THR A 205 -11.33 11.78 22.14
C THR A 205 -9.99 11.28 21.61
N GLY A 206 -9.68 11.54 20.34
CA GLY A 206 -8.44 11.15 19.67
C GLY A 206 -8.47 9.75 19.05
N ASN A 207 -9.64 9.13 18.88
CA ASN A 207 -9.76 7.88 18.11
C ASN A 207 -9.95 8.18 16.62
N PRO A 208 -9.64 7.23 15.71
CA PRO A 208 -10.00 7.38 14.30
C PRO A 208 -11.52 7.49 14.18
N ALA A 209 -11.99 8.51 13.47
CA ALA A 209 -13.41 8.73 13.25
C ALA A 209 -13.96 7.69 12.27
N ALA A 210 -15.14 7.14 12.56
CA ALA A 210 -15.83 6.26 11.63
C ALA A 210 -16.28 7.04 10.39
N ALA A 211 -16.02 6.49 9.20
CA ALA A 211 -16.45 7.10 7.95
C ALA A 211 -17.98 7.09 7.83
N SER A 212 -18.55 8.25 7.55
CA SER A 212 -19.96 8.46 7.24
C SER A 212 -20.33 7.86 5.87
N PRO A 213 -21.62 7.58 5.59
CA PRO A 213 -22.03 7.06 4.30
C PRO A 213 -21.61 7.92 3.09
N PRO A 214 -21.65 9.27 3.13
CA PRO A 214 -21.11 10.10 2.06
C PRO A 214 -19.59 9.94 1.86
N GLU A 215 -18.81 9.83 2.95
CA GLU A 215 -17.37 9.59 2.86
C GLU A 215 -17.07 8.24 2.22
N LYS A 216 -17.74 7.17 2.67
CA LYS A 216 -17.59 5.84 2.05
C LYS A 216 -17.98 5.83 0.58
N MET A 217 -19.01 6.60 0.21
CA MET A 217 -19.46 6.72 -1.19
C MET A 217 -18.42 7.41 -2.08
N MET A 218 -17.74 8.41 -1.54
CA MET A 218 -16.80 9.26 -2.27
C MET A 218 -15.34 8.81 -2.10
N GLY A 219 -15.10 7.79 -1.27
CA GLY A 219 -13.80 7.47 -0.70
C GLY A 219 -13.42 8.44 0.41
N ARG A 220 -13.15 7.90 1.61
CA ARG A 220 -12.77 8.73 2.77
C ARG A 220 -11.43 9.43 2.54
N GLN A 221 -11.35 10.69 2.93
CA GLN A 221 -10.10 11.44 2.96
C GLN A 221 -9.95 12.07 4.33
N GLY A 222 -8.92 11.69 5.07
CA GLY A 222 -8.67 12.19 6.41
C GLY A 222 -8.40 13.70 6.44
N GLU A 223 -8.87 14.37 7.50
CA GLU A 223 -8.64 15.80 7.73
C GLU A 223 -7.16 16.12 8.00
N ILE A 224 -6.43 15.19 8.63
CA ILE A 224 -5.04 15.35 8.99
C ILE A 224 -4.18 14.56 8.02
N VAL A 225 -3.52 15.26 7.09
CA VAL A 225 -2.55 14.65 6.18
C VAL A 225 -1.16 14.64 6.82
N MET A 226 -0.48 13.51 6.71
CA MET A 226 0.77 13.24 7.40
C MET A 226 1.84 12.71 6.44
N VAL A 227 3.10 12.97 6.78
CA VAL A 227 4.27 12.28 6.22
C VAL A 227 4.95 11.55 7.36
N ASN A 228 5.08 10.24 7.26
CA ASN A 228 5.64 9.38 8.32
C ASN A 228 4.95 9.60 9.68
N GLY A 229 3.62 9.72 9.70
CA GLY A 229 2.85 9.99 10.94
C GLY A 229 3.02 11.41 11.52
N GLN A 230 3.76 12.30 10.85
CA GLN A 230 4.00 13.67 11.28
C GLN A 230 3.23 14.69 10.44
N VAL A 231 2.77 15.76 11.08
CA VAL A 231 2.10 16.88 10.40
C VAL A 231 3.14 17.91 9.98
N ARG A 232 3.33 18.09 8.66
CA ARG A 232 4.23 19.09 8.06
C ARG A 232 5.64 19.12 8.65
N PRO A 233 6.35 17.97 8.70
CA PRO A 233 7.72 17.95 9.17
C PRO A 233 8.67 18.82 8.31
N ARG A 234 9.82 19.14 8.88
CA ARG A 234 10.93 19.88 8.28
C ARG A 234 12.08 18.94 7.97
N ALA A 235 12.60 19.01 6.75
CA ALA A 235 13.85 18.38 6.35
C ALA A 235 14.89 19.45 6.04
N THR A 236 16.17 19.10 6.19
CA THR A 236 17.29 19.97 5.84
C THR A 236 18.19 19.30 4.81
N ALA A 237 18.74 20.09 3.90
CA ALA A 237 19.77 19.68 2.95
C ALA A 237 20.80 20.80 2.73
N SER A 238 21.91 20.48 2.08
CA SER A 238 22.91 21.45 1.62
C SER A 238 22.70 21.74 0.12
N PRO A 239 22.98 22.96 -0.37
CA PRO A 239 22.90 23.26 -1.80
C PRO A 239 23.77 22.29 -2.61
N GLY A 240 23.27 21.75 -3.72
CA GLY A 240 23.99 20.80 -4.58
C GLY A 240 23.89 19.34 -4.14
N GLU A 241 23.36 19.02 -2.95
CA GLU A 241 23.07 17.63 -2.59
C GLU A 241 22.01 17.03 -3.52
N ARG A 242 22.17 15.74 -3.83
CA ARG A 242 21.14 14.94 -4.50
C ARG A 242 20.57 13.97 -3.49
N GLU A 243 19.26 14.05 -3.26
CA GLU A 243 18.54 13.07 -2.43
C GLU A 243 17.65 12.17 -3.31
N GLN A 244 17.39 10.94 -2.86
CA GLN A 244 16.37 10.05 -3.41
C GLN A 244 15.18 9.98 -2.46
N TRP A 245 14.03 10.49 -2.89
CA TRP A 245 12.80 10.47 -2.11
C TRP A 245 11.90 9.34 -2.60
N ARG A 246 11.65 8.36 -1.74
CA ARG A 246 10.76 7.21 -1.95
C ARG A 246 9.40 7.55 -1.35
N ILE A 247 8.43 7.91 -2.19
CA ILE A 247 7.13 8.43 -1.75
C ILE A 247 6.06 7.35 -1.97
N VAL A 248 5.32 7.05 -0.90
CA VAL A 248 4.17 6.12 -0.93
C VAL A 248 2.89 6.89 -0.65
N ASN A 249 1.88 6.75 -1.52
CA ASN A 249 0.52 7.20 -1.22
C ASN A 249 -0.24 6.11 -0.47
N ALA A 250 -0.16 6.12 0.86
CA ALA A 250 -0.89 5.25 1.78
C ALA A 250 -2.18 5.91 2.30
N CYS A 251 -2.75 6.89 1.59
CA CYS A 251 -4.08 7.41 1.91
C CYS A 251 -5.16 6.43 1.42
N PRO A 252 -6.25 6.20 2.18
CA PRO A 252 -7.33 5.30 1.77
C PRO A 252 -8.04 5.68 0.47
N SER A 253 -8.10 6.98 0.13
CA SER A 253 -8.80 7.46 -1.09
C SER A 253 -8.29 8.79 -1.65
N ARG A 254 -7.26 9.39 -1.06
CA ARG A 254 -6.74 10.70 -1.49
C ARG A 254 -5.77 10.56 -2.65
N TYR A 255 -6.00 11.33 -3.70
CA TYR A 255 -5.02 11.54 -4.76
C TYR A 255 -4.02 12.60 -4.33
N LEU A 256 -2.74 12.37 -4.60
CA LEU A 256 -1.67 13.31 -4.31
C LEU A 256 -1.09 13.82 -5.62
N ARG A 257 -1.16 15.13 -5.87
CA ARG A 257 -0.45 15.76 -6.99
C ARG A 257 0.71 16.58 -6.44
N LEU A 258 1.90 15.98 -6.49
CA LEU A 258 3.08 16.44 -5.79
C LEU A 258 3.86 17.47 -6.62
N THR A 259 4.24 18.58 -5.99
CA THR A 259 5.22 19.54 -6.51
C THR A 259 6.17 20.01 -5.40
N LEU A 260 7.40 20.38 -5.76
CA LEU A 260 8.41 20.94 -4.88
C LEU A 260 9.08 22.15 -5.55
N ASP A 261 8.36 23.27 -5.60
CA ASP A 261 8.83 24.48 -6.25
C ASP A 261 10.16 24.98 -5.65
N GLY A 262 11.04 25.47 -6.52
CA GLY A 262 12.38 25.95 -6.14
C GLY A 262 13.48 24.88 -6.16
N GLN A 263 13.13 23.59 -6.25
CA GLN A 263 14.08 22.48 -6.35
C GLN A 263 14.12 21.89 -7.76
N SER A 264 15.06 20.98 -8.05
CA SER A 264 15.03 20.16 -9.26
C SER A 264 14.42 18.79 -8.94
N LEU A 265 13.42 18.36 -9.71
CA LEU A 265 12.79 17.05 -9.55
C LEU A 265 12.95 16.20 -10.80
N ARG A 266 13.40 14.96 -10.62
CA ARG A 266 13.46 13.95 -11.68
C ARG A 266 12.84 12.65 -11.20
N LEU A 267 11.94 12.06 -11.98
CA LEU A 267 11.39 10.73 -11.72
C LEU A 267 12.46 9.68 -11.97
N LEU A 268 12.80 8.92 -10.93
CA LEU A 268 13.74 7.80 -11.00
C LEU A 268 13.01 6.47 -11.19
N GLY A 269 11.85 6.31 -10.55
CA GLY A 269 11.07 5.08 -10.57
C GLY A 269 9.61 5.33 -10.22
N ARG A 270 8.75 4.38 -10.59
CA ARG A 270 7.31 4.40 -10.32
C ARG A 270 6.84 2.98 -10.07
N ASP A 271 5.97 2.78 -9.08
CA ASP A 271 5.28 1.54 -8.70
C ASP A 271 6.14 0.26 -8.80
N THR A 272 6.33 -0.22 -10.03
CA THR A 272 6.97 -1.48 -10.43
C THR A 272 8.49 -1.36 -10.63
N GLY A 273 9.09 -0.19 -10.38
CA GLY A 273 10.54 -0.04 -10.26
C GLY A 273 11.16 1.13 -11.04
N ARG A 274 12.47 1.00 -11.31
CA ARG A 274 13.33 2.03 -11.88
C ARG A 274 13.11 2.25 -13.39
N LEU A 275 13.12 3.51 -13.81
CA LEU A 275 13.09 3.90 -15.22
C LEU A 275 14.46 3.72 -15.88
N PRO A 276 14.54 3.53 -17.21
CA PRO A 276 15.81 3.43 -17.93
C PRO A 276 16.69 4.68 -17.74
N GLU A 277 16.08 5.85 -17.70
CA GLU A 277 16.72 7.13 -17.42
C GLU A 277 15.82 8.00 -16.54
N PRO A 278 16.37 8.83 -15.65
CA PRO A 278 15.56 9.78 -14.89
C PRO A 278 14.88 10.81 -15.80
N VAL A 279 13.61 11.11 -15.53
CA VAL A 279 12.79 12.03 -16.34
C VAL A 279 12.50 13.31 -15.56
N ASP A 280 12.88 14.48 -16.08
CA ASP A 280 12.54 15.76 -15.47
C ASP A 280 11.02 15.95 -15.34
N LEU A 281 10.58 16.43 -14.17
CA LEU A 281 9.18 16.77 -13.94
C LEU A 281 9.03 18.02 -13.07
N THR A 282 7.88 18.68 -13.23
CA THR A 282 7.43 19.75 -12.35
C THR A 282 6.40 19.24 -11.34
N GLU A 283 5.59 18.27 -11.73
CA GLU A 283 4.58 17.65 -10.88
C GLU A 283 4.43 16.16 -11.20
N VAL A 284 3.92 15.39 -10.22
CA VAL A 284 3.55 13.99 -10.41
C VAL A 284 2.27 13.67 -9.63
N THR A 285 1.34 12.97 -10.26
CA THR A 285 0.09 12.54 -9.61
C THR A 285 0.20 11.08 -9.19
N LEU A 286 -0.15 10.79 -7.94
CA LEU A 286 -0.26 9.47 -7.34
C LEU A 286 -1.71 9.23 -6.96
N ALA A 287 -2.33 8.21 -7.53
CA ALA A 287 -3.56 7.68 -7.00
C ALA A 287 -3.29 6.94 -5.67
N PRO A 288 -4.32 6.67 -4.83
CA PRO A 288 -4.20 5.77 -3.69
C PRO A 288 -3.47 4.48 -4.06
N GLY A 289 -2.42 4.13 -3.33
CA GLY A 289 -1.58 2.96 -3.57
C GLY A 289 -0.40 3.13 -4.53
N ASN A 290 -0.32 4.24 -5.28
CA ASN A 290 0.86 4.53 -6.13
C ASN A 290 2.09 4.91 -5.30
N ARG A 291 3.27 4.63 -5.88
CA ARG A 291 4.58 5.03 -5.37
C ARG A 291 5.42 5.67 -6.47
N VAL A 292 6.28 6.59 -6.07
CA VAL A 292 7.34 7.14 -6.94
C VAL A 292 8.65 7.26 -6.19
N GLU A 293 9.72 7.22 -6.95
CA GLU A 293 11.06 7.58 -6.49
C GLU A 293 11.49 8.83 -7.25
N LEU A 294 11.82 9.89 -6.52
CA LEU A 294 12.24 11.16 -7.07
C LEU A 294 13.70 11.43 -6.71
N LEU A 295 14.49 11.86 -7.68
CA LEU A 295 15.74 12.56 -7.42
C LEU A 295 15.45 14.02 -7.17
N VAL A 296 15.90 14.52 -6.02
CA VAL A 296 15.79 15.92 -5.62
C VAL A 296 17.19 16.53 -5.61
N ASP A 297 17.52 17.33 -6.62
CA ASP A 297 18.76 18.11 -6.61
C ASP A 297 18.51 19.44 -5.89
N ALA A 298 19.11 19.58 -4.71
CA ALA A 298 18.83 20.63 -3.76
C ALA A 298 19.42 21.99 -4.19
N ARG A 299 18.59 23.02 -4.21
CA ARG A 299 18.92 24.42 -4.52
C ARG A 299 18.67 25.26 -3.28
N GLN A 300 19.59 26.19 -3.01
CA GLN A 300 19.55 27.05 -1.83
C GLN A 300 18.20 27.77 -1.70
N GLY A 301 17.60 27.72 -0.50
CA GLY A 301 16.30 28.32 -0.22
C GLY A 301 15.42 27.39 0.62
N THR A 302 14.19 27.83 0.89
CA THR A 302 13.17 27.03 1.56
C THR A 302 12.08 26.67 0.55
N SER A 303 11.77 25.38 0.45
CA SER A 303 10.72 24.84 -0.41
C SER A 303 9.70 24.07 0.43
N THR A 304 8.48 23.89 -0.09
CA THR A 304 7.47 23.02 0.54
C THR A 304 7.03 21.99 -0.49
N LEU A 305 7.10 20.70 -0.12
CA LEU A 305 6.45 19.64 -0.87
C LEU A 305 4.95 19.83 -0.68
N LEU A 306 4.26 20.11 -1.78
CA LEU A 306 2.81 20.34 -1.79
C LEU A 306 2.12 19.17 -2.47
N SER A 307 0.95 18.79 -1.94
CA SER A 307 -0.07 18.10 -2.72
C SER A 307 -1.11 19.13 -3.17
N ILE A 308 -1.10 19.49 -4.45
CA ILE A 308 -2.13 20.38 -5.02
C ILE A 308 -3.42 19.58 -5.33
N PRO A 309 -4.59 20.22 -5.39
CA PRO A 309 -5.87 19.53 -5.57
C PRO A 309 -5.93 18.74 -6.88
N VAL A 310 -6.64 17.62 -6.89
CA VAL A 310 -6.90 16.79 -8.08
C VAL A 310 -8.41 16.72 -8.30
N ASP A 311 -8.87 17.13 -9.48
CA ASP A 311 -10.23 16.85 -9.91
C ASP A 311 -10.33 15.37 -10.29
N ARG A 312 -11.08 14.63 -9.49
CA ARG A 312 -11.30 13.19 -9.63
C ARG A 312 -12.76 12.87 -9.97
N GLY A 313 -13.47 13.85 -10.54
CA GLY A 313 -14.89 13.81 -10.80
C GLY A 313 -15.75 14.12 -9.56
N ALA A 314 -17.05 14.29 -9.78
CA ALA A 314 -18.01 14.65 -8.75
C ALA A 314 -19.36 13.98 -9.02
N MET A 315 -20.03 13.52 -7.97
CA MET A 315 -21.40 13.01 -8.09
C MET A 315 -22.35 14.15 -8.46
N PRO A 316 -23.09 14.08 -9.59
CA PRO A 316 -24.14 15.04 -9.88
C PRO A 316 -25.17 14.99 -8.75
N GLY A 317 -25.62 16.15 -8.27
CA GLY A 317 -26.44 16.26 -7.06
C GLY A 317 -27.71 15.39 -7.09
N MET A 318 -27.58 14.18 -6.57
CA MET A 318 -28.69 13.32 -6.22
C MET A 318 -29.29 13.86 -4.93
N MET A 319 -30.18 14.86 -5.05
CA MET A 319 -31.24 15.25 -4.09
C MET A 319 -31.80 16.66 -4.37
N GLY A 320 -31.72 17.20 -5.60
CA GLY A 320 -32.57 18.33 -6.05
C GLY A 320 -32.61 19.59 -5.15
N GLY A 321 -31.60 19.79 -4.32
CA GLY A 321 -31.53 20.88 -3.34
C GLY A 321 -30.16 21.56 -3.42
N PRO A 322 -30.03 22.84 -3.02
CA PRO A 322 -28.80 23.62 -3.19
C PRO A 322 -27.59 23.19 -2.33
N MET A 323 -27.52 21.94 -1.87
CA MET A 323 -26.53 21.48 -0.88
C MET A 323 -25.90 20.10 -1.20
N ALA A 324 -25.91 19.64 -2.45
CA ALA A 324 -25.41 18.29 -2.80
C ALA A 324 -24.51 18.24 -4.03
N GLY A 325 -23.70 19.28 -4.28
CA GLY A 325 -22.94 19.40 -5.55
C GLY A 325 -21.43 19.59 -5.44
N ALA A 326 -20.90 19.72 -4.23
CA ALA A 326 -19.47 19.73 -3.97
C ALA A 326 -19.30 19.49 -2.46
N PHE A 327 -18.85 18.30 -2.06
CA PHE A 327 -17.90 18.30 -0.95
C PHE A 327 -16.69 19.06 -1.49
N PRO A 328 -16.07 19.96 -0.72
CA PRO A 328 -14.95 20.71 -1.24
C PRO A 328 -13.97 19.69 -1.81
N ALA A 329 -13.70 19.76 -3.12
CA ALA A 329 -12.30 19.66 -3.46
C ALA A 329 -11.70 20.71 -2.52
N ASP A 330 -10.92 20.28 -1.53
CA ASP A 330 -10.12 21.25 -0.79
C ASP A 330 -9.26 21.88 -1.88
N ASP A 331 -9.72 23.02 -2.41
CA ASP A 331 -9.12 23.74 -3.54
C ASP A 331 -7.77 24.34 -3.12
N GLU A 332 -7.41 24.20 -1.85
CA GLU A 332 -6.18 24.65 -1.25
C GLU A 332 -5.11 23.53 -1.31
N PRO A 333 -3.90 23.86 -1.79
CA PRO A 333 -2.76 22.98 -1.68
C PRO A 333 -2.47 22.55 -0.24
N ILE A 334 -2.16 21.27 -0.06
CA ILE A 334 -1.78 20.70 1.24
C ILE A 334 -0.25 20.70 1.33
N GLY A 335 0.30 21.41 2.31
CA GLY A 335 1.73 21.28 2.68
C GLY A 335 1.99 19.93 3.31
N LEU A 336 2.93 19.16 2.76
CA LEU A 336 3.33 17.85 3.26
C LEU A 336 4.62 17.91 4.06
N LEU A 337 5.62 18.64 3.56
CA LEU A 337 6.95 18.73 4.17
C LEU A 337 7.62 20.04 3.77
N THR A 338 8.34 20.68 4.68
CA THR A 338 9.21 21.84 4.36
C THR A 338 10.66 21.37 4.22
N LEU A 339 11.33 21.77 3.14
CA LEU A 339 12.76 21.52 2.91
C LEU A 339 13.53 22.83 3.05
N ASP A 340 14.40 22.91 4.05
CA ASP A 340 15.31 24.03 4.27
C ASP A 340 16.71 23.69 3.72
N VAL A 341 17.08 24.31 2.59
CA VAL A 341 18.37 24.10 1.91
C VAL A 341 19.33 25.23 2.26
N THR A 342 20.28 24.97 3.15
CA THR A 342 21.18 25.99 3.72
C THR A 342 22.60 25.46 3.90
N GLY A 343 23.56 26.35 4.18
CA GLY A 343 24.97 25.96 4.39
C GLY A 343 25.84 26.01 3.13
N PRO A 344 27.08 25.48 3.19
CA PRO A 344 27.99 25.45 2.05
C PRO A 344 27.49 24.47 0.98
N PRO A 345 27.78 24.73 -0.31
CA PRO A 345 27.45 23.77 -1.37
C PRO A 345 28.18 22.43 -1.18
N ALA A 346 27.48 21.33 -1.47
CA ALA A 346 28.04 20.00 -1.57
C ALA A 346 28.82 19.81 -2.88
N ASP A 347 29.64 18.75 -2.91
CA ASP A 347 30.32 18.33 -4.14
C ASP A 347 29.30 17.87 -5.19
N GLU A 348 29.67 18.01 -6.47
CA GLU A 348 28.82 17.56 -7.57
C GLU A 348 28.62 16.04 -7.49
N PRO A 349 27.37 15.54 -7.47
CA PRO A 349 27.10 14.11 -7.36
C PRO A 349 27.46 13.39 -8.65
N ASP A 350 27.94 12.15 -8.52
CA ASP A 350 28.21 11.28 -9.66
C ASP A 350 26.97 11.12 -10.57
N PRO A 351 27.17 10.82 -11.87
CA PRO A 351 26.08 10.52 -12.78
C PRO A 351 25.24 9.35 -12.29
N VAL A 352 23.92 9.45 -12.47
CA VAL A 352 22.98 8.37 -12.14
C VAL A 352 23.18 7.23 -13.14
N PRO A 353 23.46 5.98 -12.70
CA PRO A 353 23.58 4.83 -13.61
C PRO A 353 22.30 4.63 -14.43
N ALA A 354 22.37 4.07 -15.64
CA ALA A 354 21.15 3.74 -16.39
C ALA A 354 20.33 2.66 -15.67
N GLY A 355 19.00 2.77 -15.72
CA GLY A 355 18.09 1.73 -15.23
C GLY A 355 17.91 0.60 -16.23
N PRO A 356 17.21 -0.48 -15.83
CA PRO A 356 16.92 -1.58 -16.72
C PRO A 356 15.99 -1.11 -17.86
N ALA A 357 16.14 -1.72 -19.04
CA ALA A 357 15.20 -1.51 -20.13
C ALA A 357 13.82 -2.06 -19.75
N LEU A 358 12.77 -1.26 -19.93
CA LEU A 358 11.40 -1.69 -19.70
C LEU A 358 10.93 -2.53 -20.88
N ARG A 359 10.35 -3.70 -20.59
CA ARG A 359 9.71 -4.52 -21.61
C ARG A 359 8.53 -3.76 -22.22
N ASP A 360 8.36 -3.85 -23.53
CA ASP A 360 7.24 -3.24 -24.23
C ASP A 360 6.28 -4.30 -24.79
N LEU A 361 5.14 -4.49 -24.12
CA LEU A 361 4.07 -5.36 -24.54
C LEU A 361 3.26 -4.83 -25.72
N ARG A 362 3.44 -3.59 -26.20
CA ARG A 362 2.73 -3.07 -27.40
C ARG A 362 3.00 -3.91 -28.64
N THR A 363 4.16 -4.53 -28.71
CA THR A 363 4.57 -5.43 -29.80
C THR A 363 4.31 -6.91 -29.52
N ALA A 364 3.95 -7.26 -28.27
CA ALA A 364 3.70 -8.64 -27.88
C ALA A 364 2.39 -9.18 -28.47
N PRO A 365 2.33 -10.49 -28.80
CA PRO A 365 1.10 -11.12 -29.28
C PRO A 365 0.04 -11.18 -28.18
N VAL A 366 -1.09 -10.51 -28.41
CA VAL A 366 -2.24 -10.54 -27.50
C VAL A 366 -3.01 -11.84 -27.67
N THR A 367 -3.09 -12.63 -26.59
CA THR A 367 -3.80 -13.92 -26.57
C THR A 367 -5.30 -13.75 -26.32
N ALA A 368 -5.69 -12.77 -25.51
CA ALA A 368 -7.10 -12.46 -25.23
C ALA A 368 -7.30 -10.97 -24.99
N ARG A 369 -8.53 -10.51 -25.24
CA ARG A 369 -8.99 -9.14 -24.95
C ARG A 369 -10.15 -9.18 -23.98
N ARG A 370 -10.16 -8.30 -22.99
CA ARG A 370 -11.24 -8.21 -21.98
C ARG A 370 -11.67 -6.77 -21.77
N THR A 371 -12.89 -6.60 -21.27
CA THR A 371 -13.37 -5.32 -20.74
C THR A 371 -13.76 -5.53 -19.29
N LEU A 372 -13.25 -4.66 -18.41
CA LEU A 372 -13.64 -4.60 -17.01
C LEU A 372 -14.37 -3.29 -16.80
N GLU A 373 -15.67 -3.36 -16.49
CA GLU A 373 -16.51 -2.21 -16.23
C GLU A 373 -16.56 -1.91 -14.73
N PHE A 374 -16.02 -0.76 -14.32
CA PHE A 374 -16.13 -0.19 -12.98
C PHE A 374 -17.38 0.68 -12.93
N ALA A 375 -18.31 0.30 -12.05
CA ALA A 375 -19.60 0.96 -11.95
C ALA A 375 -19.99 1.22 -10.50
N MET A 376 -20.64 2.37 -10.30
CA MET A 376 -21.38 2.70 -9.09
C MET A 376 -22.87 2.67 -9.40
N GLY A 377 -23.64 1.94 -8.60
CA GLY A 377 -25.09 1.79 -8.79
C GLY A 377 -25.85 2.03 -7.50
N MET A 378 -27.09 2.48 -7.62
CA MET A 378 -28.05 2.47 -6.50
C MET A 378 -28.62 1.05 -6.37
N GLY A 379 -28.26 0.34 -5.29
CA GLY A 379 -28.77 -1.00 -5.04
C GLY A 379 -30.26 -0.96 -4.70
N MET A 380 -31.09 -1.76 -5.36
CA MET A 380 -32.43 -2.08 -4.84
C MET A 380 -32.28 -3.12 -3.73
N GLY A 381 -31.93 -2.68 -2.52
CA GLY A 381 -31.89 -3.54 -1.34
C GLY A 381 -33.28 -4.08 -1.01
N ARG A 382 -33.63 -5.26 -1.51
CA ARG A 382 -34.82 -6.01 -1.08
C ARG A 382 -34.46 -6.86 0.15
N GLY A 383 -34.35 -6.24 1.33
CA GLY A 383 -34.10 -6.97 2.58
C GLY A 383 -33.82 -6.08 3.79
N MET A 384 -34.15 -6.58 4.99
CA MET A 384 -34.03 -5.92 6.31
C MET A 384 -32.57 -5.64 6.76
N ARG A 385 -31.75 -4.97 5.94
CA ARG A 385 -30.37 -4.58 6.30
C ARG A 385 -30.12 -3.08 6.06
N GLY A 386 -30.92 -2.24 6.71
CA GLY A 386 -30.59 -0.82 6.97
C GLY A 386 -30.31 0.08 5.77
N ALA A 387 -30.11 1.37 6.05
CA ALA A 387 -29.84 2.41 5.05
C ALA A 387 -28.43 2.32 4.40
N GLU A 388 -27.55 1.48 4.92
CA GLU A 388 -26.20 1.21 4.36
C GLU A 388 -26.25 0.46 3.01
N SER A 389 -27.40 -0.15 2.69
CA SER A 389 -27.65 -0.99 1.50
C SER A 389 -28.00 -0.21 0.21
N MET A 390 -27.81 1.10 0.15
CA MET A 390 -28.30 1.91 -0.98
C MET A 390 -27.31 2.03 -2.15
N MET A 391 -26.01 1.76 -1.95
CA MET A 391 -24.98 1.86 -2.99
C MET A 391 -24.32 0.51 -3.26
N SER A 392 -23.99 0.28 -4.51
CA SER A 392 -23.28 -0.90 -4.99
C SER A 392 -22.06 -0.43 -5.78
N PHE A 393 -20.90 -0.91 -5.38
CA PHE A 393 -19.66 -0.75 -6.13
C PHE A 393 -19.32 -2.08 -6.76
N THR A 394 -19.16 -2.10 -8.08
CA THR A 394 -19.09 -3.36 -8.82
C THR A 394 -18.03 -3.33 -9.90
N ILE A 395 -17.52 -4.51 -10.21
CA ILE A 395 -16.78 -4.77 -11.45
C ILE A 395 -17.59 -5.74 -12.29
N ASN A 396 -17.88 -5.39 -13.54
CA ASN A 396 -18.75 -6.14 -14.44
C ASN A 396 -20.13 -6.46 -13.83
N GLY A 397 -20.69 -5.50 -13.09
CA GLY A 397 -22.01 -5.60 -12.45
C GLY A 397 -22.08 -6.57 -11.26
N ARG A 398 -20.95 -7.01 -10.72
CA ARG A 398 -20.86 -7.91 -9.56
C ARG A 398 -20.06 -7.29 -8.43
N GLN A 399 -20.51 -7.55 -7.19
CA GLN A 399 -19.71 -7.33 -5.99
C GLN A 399 -18.76 -8.52 -5.75
N PHE A 400 -17.74 -8.28 -4.93
CA PHE A 400 -16.80 -9.29 -4.49
C PHE A 400 -17.49 -10.52 -3.88
N ASP A 401 -16.95 -11.68 -4.20
CA ASP A 401 -17.36 -12.98 -3.70
C ASP A 401 -16.10 -13.85 -3.61
N ALA A 402 -15.69 -14.14 -2.38
CA ALA A 402 -14.45 -14.88 -2.10
C ALA A 402 -14.50 -16.33 -2.56
N ASP A 403 -15.66 -16.87 -2.97
CA ASP A 403 -15.82 -18.23 -3.48
C ASP A 403 -15.90 -18.28 -5.02
N ARG A 404 -15.95 -17.12 -5.68
CA ARG A 404 -16.04 -17.01 -7.14
C ARG A 404 -14.66 -16.86 -7.78
N ASN A 405 -14.52 -17.28 -9.04
CA ASN A 405 -13.41 -16.87 -9.91
C ASN A 405 -14.00 -16.00 -11.02
N ASP A 406 -13.74 -14.68 -10.97
CA ASP A 406 -14.27 -13.73 -11.94
C ASP A 406 -13.51 -13.79 -13.27
N ILE A 407 -12.18 -13.91 -13.17
CA ILE A 407 -11.28 -14.04 -14.32
C ILE A 407 -10.47 -15.32 -14.17
N THR A 408 -10.35 -16.06 -15.27
CA THR A 408 -9.36 -17.13 -15.40
C THR A 408 -8.47 -16.82 -16.58
N VAL A 409 -7.16 -16.82 -16.34
CA VAL A 409 -6.12 -16.58 -17.34
C VAL A 409 -5.22 -17.81 -17.43
N ARG A 410 -4.71 -18.06 -18.64
CA ARG A 410 -3.71 -19.10 -18.86
C ARG A 410 -2.32 -18.52 -18.61
N ALA A 411 -1.48 -19.20 -17.85
CA ALA A 411 -0.08 -18.82 -17.70
C ALA A 411 0.67 -18.81 -19.06
N GLY A 412 1.74 -18.03 -19.15
CA GLY A 412 2.52 -17.79 -20.36
C GLY A 412 1.77 -16.99 -21.43
N THR A 413 0.84 -16.11 -21.05
CA THR A 413 0.06 -15.30 -22.00
C THR A 413 0.15 -13.81 -21.71
N VAL A 414 0.03 -13.01 -22.78
CA VAL A 414 -0.23 -11.58 -22.68
C VAL A 414 -1.69 -11.33 -23.02
N GLU A 415 -2.41 -10.65 -22.13
CA GLU A 415 -3.77 -10.20 -22.37
C GLU A 415 -3.85 -8.68 -22.41
N GLU A 416 -4.82 -8.15 -23.16
CA GLU A 416 -5.12 -6.72 -23.26
C GLU A 416 -6.48 -6.45 -22.62
N TRP A 417 -6.51 -5.57 -21.62
CA TRP A 417 -7.73 -5.28 -20.88
C TRP A 417 -8.11 -3.81 -21.08
N THR A 418 -9.37 -3.57 -21.41
CA THR A 418 -9.98 -2.24 -21.42
C THR A 418 -10.70 -2.02 -20.08
N LEU A 419 -10.14 -1.18 -19.24
CA LEU A 419 -10.75 -0.73 -17.99
C LEU A 419 -11.70 0.42 -18.33
N THR A 420 -13.00 0.26 -18.09
CA THR A 420 -14.02 1.28 -18.39
C THR A 420 -14.69 1.72 -17.11
N ASN A 421 -14.77 3.02 -16.87
CA ASN A 421 -15.47 3.59 -15.73
C ASN A 421 -16.78 4.24 -16.21
N THR A 422 -17.92 3.73 -15.75
CA THR A 422 -19.25 4.26 -16.10
C THR A 422 -19.78 5.26 -15.08
N SER A 423 -18.99 5.56 -14.06
CA SER A 423 -19.37 6.38 -12.91
C SER A 423 -18.76 7.78 -13.00
N PRO A 424 -19.31 8.77 -12.26
CA PRO A 424 -18.89 10.17 -12.33
C PRO A 424 -17.63 10.51 -11.51
N MET A 425 -16.93 9.53 -10.97
CA MET A 425 -15.69 9.72 -10.22
C MET A 425 -14.64 8.71 -10.66
N ASP A 426 -13.38 9.07 -10.47
CA ASP A 426 -12.22 8.24 -10.78
C ASP A 426 -12.16 6.99 -9.88
N HIS A 427 -11.62 5.89 -10.42
CA HIS A 427 -11.34 4.66 -9.69
C HIS A 427 -9.92 4.16 -10.01
N PRO A 428 -8.98 4.16 -9.05
CA PRO A 428 -7.68 3.54 -9.23
C PRO A 428 -7.81 2.03 -9.15
N MET A 429 -7.45 1.31 -10.20
CA MET A 429 -7.51 -0.14 -10.24
C MET A 429 -6.16 -0.74 -9.89
N HIS A 430 -6.14 -1.59 -8.88
CA HIS A 430 -5.00 -2.40 -8.48
C HIS A 430 -5.17 -3.85 -8.97
N LEU A 431 -4.11 -4.43 -9.54
CA LEU A 431 -3.98 -5.85 -9.82
C LEU A 431 -2.86 -6.43 -8.97
N HIS A 432 -3.17 -7.42 -8.13
CA HIS A 432 -2.16 -8.13 -7.35
C HIS A 432 -1.22 -8.91 -8.27
N VAL A 433 0.04 -9.08 -7.83
CA VAL A 433 1.10 -9.88 -8.48
C VAL A 433 1.60 -9.33 -9.82
N TRP A 434 0.73 -9.12 -10.81
CA TRP A 434 1.14 -8.81 -12.17
C TRP A 434 1.08 -7.32 -12.46
N PRO A 435 2.21 -6.66 -12.78
CA PRO A 435 2.21 -5.27 -13.18
C PRO A 435 1.52 -5.09 -14.54
N MET A 436 0.98 -3.90 -14.75
CA MET A 436 0.21 -3.53 -15.94
C MET A 436 1.00 -2.50 -16.75
N GLN A 437 1.18 -2.78 -18.04
CA GLN A 437 1.62 -1.74 -18.96
C GLN A 437 0.41 -0.93 -19.41
N VAL A 438 0.39 0.37 -19.11
CA VAL A 438 -0.61 1.30 -19.63
C VAL A 438 -0.32 1.56 -21.11
N LEU A 439 -1.35 1.43 -21.96
CA LEU A 439 -1.25 1.76 -23.37
C LEU A 439 -1.55 3.24 -23.58
N ASP A 440 -0.48 4.01 -23.75
CA ASP A 440 -0.51 5.43 -24.06
C ASP A 440 0.26 5.73 -25.37
N ASP A 441 0.24 7.01 -25.78
CA ASP A 441 0.96 7.50 -26.95
C ASP A 441 2.44 7.85 -26.64
N GLY A 442 2.93 7.55 -25.42
CA GLY A 442 4.29 7.83 -24.99
C GLY A 442 5.33 6.95 -25.70
N GLU A 443 6.55 7.45 -25.88
CA GLU A 443 7.60 6.66 -26.52
C GLU A 443 8.05 5.48 -25.63
N SER A 444 8.19 5.71 -24.33
CA SER A 444 8.59 4.69 -23.35
C SER A 444 7.39 3.97 -22.73
N PRO A 445 7.47 2.65 -22.46
CA PRO A 445 6.42 1.92 -21.76
C PRO A 445 6.16 2.46 -20.35
N THR A 446 4.90 2.73 -20.04
CA THR A 446 4.46 3.08 -18.67
C THR A 446 4.00 1.82 -17.94
N TRP A 447 4.70 1.43 -16.88
CA TRP A 447 4.35 0.27 -16.04
C TRP A 447 3.88 0.71 -14.65
N GLN A 448 2.79 0.12 -14.19
CA GLN A 448 2.15 0.40 -12.91
C GLN A 448 1.40 -0.83 -12.39
N ASP A 449 1.27 -0.95 -11.07
CA ASP A 449 0.35 -1.93 -10.45
C ASP A 449 -0.95 -1.27 -9.95
N VAL A 450 -1.02 0.06 -9.92
CA VAL A 450 -2.25 0.83 -9.70
C VAL A 450 -2.44 1.82 -10.85
N VAL A 451 -3.54 1.69 -11.58
CA VAL A 451 -3.87 2.50 -12.76
C VAL A 451 -5.18 3.25 -12.54
N ASN A 452 -5.15 4.59 -12.58
CA ASN A 452 -6.36 5.39 -12.50
C ASN A 452 -7.27 5.18 -13.73
N ILE A 453 -8.56 4.97 -13.51
CA ILE A 453 -9.60 4.96 -14.53
C ILE A 453 -10.45 6.23 -14.37
N PRO A 454 -10.28 7.25 -15.24
CA PRO A 454 -10.97 8.53 -15.09
C PRO A 454 -12.49 8.41 -15.10
N ALA A 455 -13.19 9.32 -14.43
CA ALA A 455 -14.64 9.46 -14.47
C ALA A 455 -15.19 9.42 -15.91
N PHE A 456 -16.18 8.56 -16.16
CA PHE A 456 -16.75 8.30 -17.49
C PHE A 456 -15.73 7.94 -18.59
N GLY A 457 -14.51 7.56 -18.18
CA GLY A 457 -13.37 7.32 -19.04
C GLY A 457 -13.08 5.85 -19.24
N ARG A 458 -11.97 5.59 -19.92
CA ARG A 458 -11.40 4.26 -20.06
C ARG A 458 -9.89 4.32 -20.16
N VAL A 459 -9.22 3.25 -19.75
CA VAL A 459 -7.79 3.03 -19.93
C VAL A 459 -7.59 1.65 -20.51
N THR A 460 -6.66 1.50 -21.46
CA THR A 460 -6.29 0.18 -21.99
C THR A 460 -4.95 -0.21 -21.41
N ILE A 461 -4.84 -1.44 -20.91
CA ILE A 461 -3.62 -1.99 -20.34
C ILE A 461 -3.26 -3.32 -21.02
N ARG A 462 -1.99 -3.72 -20.92
CA ARG A 462 -1.54 -5.08 -21.20
C ARG A 462 -0.89 -5.67 -19.97
N VAL A 463 -1.18 -6.94 -19.72
CA VAL A 463 -0.64 -7.71 -18.59
C VAL A 463 0.00 -8.97 -19.13
N ALA A 464 1.22 -9.26 -18.67
CA ALA A 464 1.93 -10.50 -18.97
C ALA A 464 1.83 -11.45 -17.77
N PHE A 465 1.25 -12.63 -17.98
CA PHE A 465 1.05 -13.66 -16.97
C PHE A 465 2.09 -14.77 -17.16
N ASP A 466 3.37 -14.44 -17.11
CA ASP A 466 4.43 -15.29 -17.66
C ASP A 466 4.87 -16.43 -16.73
N ASP A 467 4.86 -16.22 -15.42
CA ASP A 467 5.66 -17.00 -14.47
C ASP A 467 4.94 -17.37 -13.17
N ILE A 468 4.23 -16.43 -12.54
CA ILE A 468 3.48 -16.69 -11.31
C ILE A 468 2.09 -17.22 -11.65
N VAL A 469 1.71 -18.32 -11.00
CA VAL A 469 0.36 -18.89 -11.02
C VAL A 469 -0.28 -18.75 -9.64
N GLY A 470 -1.59 -18.93 -9.59
CA GLY A 470 -2.34 -18.88 -8.34
C GLY A 470 -3.55 -17.99 -8.41
N ARG A 471 -4.25 -17.91 -7.29
CA ARG A 471 -5.48 -17.13 -7.14
C ARG A 471 -5.23 -15.90 -6.30
N THR A 472 -5.68 -14.75 -6.78
CA THR A 472 -5.60 -13.48 -6.06
C THR A 472 -6.74 -12.55 -6.51
N VAL A 473 -6.62 -11.25 -6.26
CA VAL A 473 -7.66 -10.24 -6.48
C VAL A 473 -7.20 -9.10 -7.39
N TYR A 474 -8.19 -8.39 -7.90
CA TYR A 474 -8.06 -7.07 -8.51
C TYR A 474 -9.21 -6.20 -8.02
N HIS A 475 -8.96 -4.92 -7.78
CA HIS A 475 -9.96 -4.07 -7.12
C HIS A 475 -9.73 -2.58 -7.35
N CYS A 476 -10.73 -1.79 -6.97
CA CYS A 476 -10.54 -0.36 -6.78
C CYS A 476 -9.70 -0.12 -5.51
N HIS A 477 -8.69 0.75 -5.57
CA HIS A 477 -7.84 1.14 -4.44
C HIS A 477 -8.34 2.42 -3.74
N ILE A 478 -9.57 2.86 -4.06
CA ILE A 478 -10.38 3.59 -3.08
C ILE A 478 -10.93 2.53 -2.13
N LEU A 479 -10.34 2.42 -0.94
CA LEU A 479 -10.53 1.24 -0.09
C LEU A 479 -11.97 1.08 0.43
N ASP A 480 -12.72 2.17 0.60
CA ASP A 480 -14.14 2.06 0.91
C ASP A 480 -14.92 1.39 -0.24
N HIS A 481 -14.54 1.62 -1.49
CA HIS A 481 -15.17 0.96 -2.64
C HIS A 481 -14.79 -0.52 -2.67
N GLU A 482 -13.53 -0.86 -2.36
CA GLU A 482 -13.07 -2.24 -2.21
C GLU A 482 -13.90 -3.01 -1.17
N ASP A 483 -13.98 -2.47 0.05
CA ASP A 483 -14.73 -3.07 1.17
C ASP A 483 -16.24 -3.16 0.88
N LEU A 484 -16.78 -2.24 0.07
CA LEU A 484 -18.17 -2.27 -0.42
C LEU A 484 -18.38 -3.13 -1.68
N GLY A 485 -17.33 -3.84 -2.12
CA GLY A 485 -17.42 -4.92 -3.10
C GLY A 485 -16.85 -4.63 -4.49
N MET A 486 -16.15 -3.51 -4.72
CA MET A 486 -15.48 -3.19 -5.99
C MET A 486 -14.19 -3.99 -6.19
N MET A 487 -14.30 -5.29 -6.05
CA MET A 487 -13.20 -6.24 -6.12
C MET A 487 -13.67 -7.50 -6.83
N GLY A 488 -12.77 -8.08 -7.61
CA GLY A 488 -12.96 -9.36 -8.26
C GLY A 488 -11.76 -10.27 -8.05
N THR A 489 -11.93 -11.53 -8.41
CA THR A 489 -10.92 -12.57 -8.25
C THR A 489 -10.33 -12.98 -9.59
N ILE A 490 -9.03 -13.24 -9.61
CA ILE A 490 -8.31 -13.77 -10.77
C ILE A 490 -7.63 -15.08 -10.40
N LEU A 491 -7.74 -16.07 -11.28
CA LEU A 491 -7.01 -17.32 -11.22
C LEU A 491 -6.12 -17.47 -12.46
N VAL A 492 -4.81 -17.56 -12.27
CA VAL A 492 -3.83 -17.85 -13.32
C VAL A 492 -3.37 -19.31 -13.20
N ARG A 493 -3.44 -20.09 -14.30
CA ARG A 493 -3.14 -21.53 -14.29
C ARG A 493 -2.71 -22.10 -15.64
#